data_AF-A0A972N1H7-F1
#
_entry.id   AF-A0A972N1H7-F1
#
_cell.length_a   1.000
_cell.length_b   1.000
_cell.length_c   1.000
_cell.angle_alpha   90.00
_cell.angle_beta   90.00
_cell.angle_gamma   90.00
#
_symmetry.space_group_name_H-M   'P 1'
#
loop_
_entity.id
_entity.type
_entity.pdbx_description
1 polymer ?
#
loop_
_entity_poly.entity_id
_entity_poly.type
_entity_poly.pdbx_seq_one_letter_code
_entity_poly.pdbx_strand_id
1 'polypeptide(L)'
;MRFLEELDRAFKKGDVDAVVALGVRLLHMGWYSKLDWFLERFNEMLRYLPPEERRRVQENELILNLMHLVMHLVRDMEPERALPYVRPKGSMIERRIYYEYLGNHPRAYHYLLRYERETKIKSFWLEIRKIYMRMYRGGRVSLREIERLETSEDEVEFVAQIITRGYAVGIYHILKGEIDGDTFGEIKRAVMYGLSENYDHTTSRLLQVFIPLSLMRGEERVARTYLNAAISTAQTEQNRYMYEWFGMYDLALRGDVEPLRERARLYEEKGYIGHEVLARAVSGLIGGGREELERAKALSDKYWHRHVLRYAEVLTGRNL
;
A
#
# COMPACT_ATOMS: atom_id res chain seq x y z
N MET A 1 17.36 11.89 -9.05
CA MET A 1 17.84 13.29 -9.09
C MET A 1 16.80 14.24 -9.73
N ARG A 2 16.31 13.95 -10.95
CA ARG A 2 15.32 14.79 -11.66
C ARG A 2 14.00 15.09 -10.91
N PHE A 3 13.46 14.13 -10.15
CA PHE A 3 12.20 14.34 -9.40
C PHE A 3 12.33 15.39 -8.28
N LEU A 4 13.42 15.37 -7.50
CA LEU A 4 13.62 16.38 -6.45
C LEU A 4 13.82 17.78 -7.03
N GLU A 5 14.44 17.88 -8.21
CA GLU A 5 14.59 19.14 -8.93
C GLU A 5 13.26 19.66 -9.48
N GLU A 6 12.36 18.77 -9.90
CA GLU A 6 10.99 19.09 -10.33
C GLU A 6 10.18 19.62 -9.12
N LEU A 7 10.27 18.93 -7.99
CA LEU A 7 9.62 19.32 -6.75
C LEU A 7 10.15 20.66 -6.19
N ASP A 8 11.47 20.88 -6.20
CA ASP A 8 12.07 22.16 -5.79
C ASP A 8 11.67 23.31 -6.73
N ARG A 9 11.54 23.03 -8.04
CA ARG A 9 11.01 24.00 -9.00
C ARG A 9 9.55 24.35 -8.73
N ALA A 10 8.71 23.37 -8.38
CA ALA A 10 7.31 23.60 -8.02
C ALA A 10 7.20 24.48 -6.76
N PHE A 11 7.99 24.17 -5.72
CA PHE A 11 8.08 25.01 -4.52
C PHE A 11 8.51 26.45 -4.82
N LYS A 12 9.55 26.64 -5.64
CA LYS A 12 10.04 27.98 -6.02
C LYS A 12 9.02 28.81 -6.80
N LYS A 13 8.14 28.15 -7.56
CA LYS A 13 7.06 28.80 -8.30
C LYS A 13 5.81 29.08 -7.45
N GLY A 14 5.71 28.51 -6.25
CA GLY A 14 4.49 28.56 -5.44
C GLY A 14 3.33 27.75 -6.01
N ASP A 15 3.61 26.78 -6.89
CA ASP A 15 2.57 25.99 -7.56
C ASP A 15 2.03 24.90 -6.61
N VAL A 16 0.99 25.26 -5.86
CA VAL A 16 0.42 24.39 -4.81
C VAL A 16 -0.06 23.06 -5.37
N ASP A 17 -0.78 23.07 -6.49
CA ASP A 17 -1.39 21.86 -7.05
C ASP A 17 -0.31 20.90 -7.55
N ALA A 18 0.73 21.43 -8.21
CA ALA A 18 1.89 20.64 -8.60
C ALA A 18 2.64 20.08 -7.38
N VAL A 19 2.83 20.88 -6.33
CA VAL A 19 3.50 20.43 -5.10
C VAL A 19 2.72 19.31 -4.40
N VAL A 20 1.39 19.40 -4.32
CA VAL A 20 0.55 18.35 -3.73
C VAL A 20 0.62 17.07 -4.58
N ALA A 21 0.49 17.17 -5.90
CA ALA A 21 0.60 16.03 -6.80
C ALA A 21 1.98 15.35 -6.71
N LEU A 22 3.06 16.13 -6.67
CA LEU A 22 4.41 15.62 -6.48
C LEU A 22 4.63 15.05 -5.08
N GLY A 23 4.01 15.61 -4.03
CA GLY A 23 4.00 15.05 -2.69
C GLY A 23 3.34 13.67 -2.62
N VAL A 24 2.20 13.48 -3.29
CA VAL A 24 1.56 12.16 -3.45
C VAL A 24 2.47 11.19 -4.19
N ARG A 25 3.15 11.65 -5.26
CA ARG A 25 4.13 10.83 -5.98
C ARG A 25 5.33 10.45 -5.11
N LEU A 26 5.80 11.35 -4.23
CA LEU A 26 6.88 11.10 -3.27
C LEU A 26 6.51 9.96 -2.30
N LEU A 27 5.25 9.93 -1.85
CA LEU A 27 4.69 8.82 -1.07
C LEU A 27 4.68 7.51 -1.87
N HIS A 28 4.23 7.52 -3.13
CA HIS A 28 4.19 6.33 -3.99
C HIS A 28 5.57 5.76 -4.34
N MET A 29 6.59 6.62 -4.46
CA MET A 29 7.98 6.17 -4.66
C MET A 29 8.59 5.57 -3.38
N GLY A 30 7.92 5.69 -2.24
CA GLY A 30 8.37 5.15 -0.96
C GLY A 30 9.50 5.97 -0.33
N TRP A 31 9.59 7.27 -0.63
CA TRP A 31 10.64 8.17 -0.11
C TRP A 31 10.26 8.74 1.27
N TYR A 32 9.87 7.88 2.21
CA TYR A 32 9.26 8.33 3.47
C TYR A 32 10.17 9.23 4.32
N SER A 33 11.49 9.01 4.31
CA SER A 33 12.46 9.86 5.02
C SER A 33 12.62 11.28 4.43
N LYS A 34 11.99 11.58 3.29
CA LYS A 34 11.95 12.93 2.70
C LYS A 34 10.65 13.68 2.97
N LEU A 35 9.71 13.06 3.67
CA LEU A 35 8.41 13.68 3.95
C LEU A 35 8.51 14.82 4.96
N ASP A 36 9.40 14.74 5.96
CA ASP A 36 9.63 15.84 6.90
C ASP A 36 10.13 17.10 6.18
N TRP A 37 11.15 16.93 5.34
CA TRP A 37 11.66 18.00 4.48
C TRP A 37 10.57 18.56 3.55
N PHE A 38 9.74 17.69 2.97
CA PHE A 38 8.62 18.13 2.14
C PHE A 38 7.62 18.97 2.94
N LEU A 39 7.24 18.55 4.15
CA LEU A 39 6.31 19.29 5.02
C LEU A 39 6.89 20.64 5.46
N GLU A 40 8.18 20.70 5.79
CA GLU A 40 8.85 21.95 6.14
C GLU A 40 8.80 22.96 4.97
N ARG A 41 9.15 22.50 3.76
CA ARG A 41 9.12 23.34 2.55
C ARG A 41 7.70 23.72 2.15
N PHE A 42 6.73 22.84 2.33
CA PHE A 42 5.32 23.15 2.12
C PHE A 42 4.85 24.25 3.06
N ASN A 43 5.13 24.13 4.35
CA ASN A 43 4.80 25.15 5.34
C ASN A 43 5.49 26.49 5.05
N GLU A 44 6.75 26.46 4.62
CA GLU A 44 7.48 27.65 4.18
C GLU A 44 6.78 28.31 2.99
N MET A 45 6.45 27.54 1.95
CA MET A 45 5.74 28.03 0.77
C MET A 45 4.41 28.70 1.16
N LEU A 46 3.60 28.05 2.00
CA LEU A 46 2.32 28.60 2.46
C LEU A 46 2.47 29.98 3.13
N ARG A 47 3.57 30.25 3.84
CA ARG A 47 3.83 31.55 4.48
C ARG A 47 4.08 32.68 3.50
N TYR A 48 4.49 32.37 2.26
CA TYR A 48 4.76 33.36 1.22
C TYR A 48 3.66 33.45 0.16
N LEU A 49 2.66 32.55 0.19
CA LEU A 49 1.50 32.64 -0.70
C LEU A 49 0.63 33.88 -0.38
N PRO A 50 0.00 34.47 -1.40
CA PRO A 50 -1.05 35.47 -1.24
C PRO A 50 -2.15 35.01 -0.27
N PRO A 51 -2.79 35.93 0.49
CA PRO A 51 -3.80 35.57 1.48
C PRO A 51 -4.97 34.75 0.93
N GLU A 52 -5.41 35.03 -0.30
CA GLU A 52 -6.51 34.32 -0.95
C GLU A 52 -6.14 32.87 -1.30
N GLU A 53 -4.94 32.65 -1.83
CA GLU A 53 -4.44 31.30 -2.12
C GLU A 53 -4.16 30.51 -0.85
N ARG A 54 -3.61 31.16 0.19
CA ARG A 54 -3.43 30.53 1.50
C ARG A 54 -4.76 30.09 2.09
N ARG A 55 -5.79 30.95 2.00
CA ARG A 55 -7.14 30.63 2.46
C ARG A 55 -7.72 29.44 1.67
N ARG A 56 -7.57 29.42 0.34
CA ARG A 56 -7.97 28.28 -0.51
C ARG A 56 -7.33 26.97 -0.07
N VAL A 57 -6.04 26.97 0.30
CA VAL A 57 -5.36 25.77 0.80
C VAL A 57 -5.83 25.38 2.20
N GLN A 58 -6.04 26.36 3.09
CA GLN A 58 -6.55 26.13 4.43
C GLN A 58 -8.00 25.66 4.45
N GLU A 59 -8.77 25.95 3.42
CA GLU A 59 -10.14 25.45 3.22
C GLU A 59 -10.17 24.08 2.51
N ASN A 60 -9.03 23.60 2.01
CA ASN A 60 -8.91 22.30 1.37
C ASN A 60 -8.62 21.19 2.40
N GLU A 61 -9.67 20.54 2.89
CA GLU A 61 -9.59 19.47 3.90
C GLU A 61 -8.64 18.33 3.49
N LEU A 62 -8.59 17.95 2.20
CA LEU A 62 -7.72 16.87 1.71
C LEU A 62 -6.23 17.19 1.92
N ILE A 63 -5.82 18.41 1.60
CA ILE A 63 -4.42 18.84 1.76
C ILE A 63 -4.05 18.86 3.24
N LEU A 64 -4.91 19.44 4.08
CA LEU A 64 -4.67 19.52 5.53
C LEU A 64 -4.66 18.14 6.18
N ASN A 65 -5.59 17.25 5.83
CA ASN A 65 -5.61 15.89 6.37
C ASN A 65 -4.38 15.11 5.93
N LEU A 66 -3.96 15.24 4.67
CA LEU A 66 -2.74 14.60 4.18
C LEU A 66 -1.49 15.14 4.91
N MET A 67 -1.43 16.44 5.19
CA MET A 67 -0.35 17.02 5.99
C MET A 67 -0.33 16.51 7.43
N HIS A 68 -1.47 16.48 8.12
CA HIS A 68 -1.57 15.94 9.48
C HIS A 68 -1.25 14.44 9.52
N LEU A 69 -1.68 13.70 8.50
CA LEU A 69 -1.34 12.29 8.36
C LEU A 69 0.15 12.09 8.20
N VAL A 70 0.78 12.81 7.27
CA VAL A 70 2.23 12.71 7.08
C VAL A 70 2.97 13.15 8.34
N MET A 71 2.55 14.24 8.99
CA MET A 71 3.17 14.70 10.24
C MET A 71 3.05 13.65 11.34
N HIS A 72 1.85 13.19 11.67
CA HIS A 72 1.68 12.28 12.80
C HIS A 72 2.18 10.86 12.51
N LEU A 73 2.02 10.37 11.28
CA LEU A 73 2.51 9.05 10.91
C LEU A 73 4.02 9.08 10.72
N VAL A 74 4.53 9.95 9.86
CA VAL A 74 5.92 9.85 9.39
C VAL A 74 6.89 10.60 10.30
N ARG A 75 6.52 11.79 10.79
CA ARG A 75 7.38 12.59 11.66
C ARG A 75 7.31 12.16 13.11
N ASP A 76 6.10 12.16 13.67
CA ASP A 76 5.89 11.97 15.11
C ASP A 76 5.84 10.49 15.49
N MET A 77 5.60 9.60 14.52
CA MET A 77 5.47 8.16 14.73
C MET A 77 4.30 7.77 15.64
N GLU A 78 3.22 8.55 15.58
CA GLU A 78 2.05 8.49 16.45
C GLU A 78 0.77 8.21 15.64
N PRO A 79 0.52 6.93 15.27
CA PRO A 79 -0.68 6.55 14.51
C PRO A 79 -2.00 6.82 15.22
N GLU A 80 -1.98 6.94 16.56
CA GLU A 80 -3.13 7.36 17.39
C GLU A 80 -3.55 8.80 17.09
N ARG A 81 -2.58 9.72 16.94
CA ARG A 81 -2.84 11.13 16.61
C ARG A 81 -3.24 11.32 15.15
N ALA A 82 -2.82 10.42 14.27
CA ALA A 82 -3.23 10.41 12.88
C ALA A 82 -4.66 9.88 12.65
N LEU A 83 -5.17 8.98 13.52
CA LEU A 83 -6.47 8.30 13.33
C LEU A 83 -7.68 9.24 13.12
N PRO A 84 -7.82 10.39 13.83
CA PRO A 84 -8.94 11.30 13.64
C PRO A 84 -9.02 11.92 12.24
N TYR A 85 -7.90 12.03 11.53
CA TYR A 85 -7.85 12.57 10.17
C TYR A 85 -8.24 11.54 9.11
N VAL A 86 -8.56 10.32 9.53
CA VAL A 86 -8.85 9.16 8.68
C VAL A 86 -10.30 8.68 8.90
N ARG A 87 -10.93 9.08 10.00
CA ARG A 87 -12.28 8.68 10.42
C ARG A 87 -13.07 9.85 11.02
N PRO A 88 -14.36 10.05 10.69
CA PRO A 88 -15.13 9.47 9.59
C PRO A 88 -14.99 10.25 8.27
N LYS A 89 -14.43 11.46 8.30
CA LYS A 89 -14.38 12.38 7.15
C LYS A 89 -13.22 12.18 6.17
N GLY A 90 -12.30 11.26 6.48
CA GLY A 90 -11.08 11.12 5.68
C GLY A 90 -11.36 10.55 4.30
N SER A 91 -10.77 11.14 3.25
CA SER A 91 -10.91 10.66 1.87
C SER A 91 -10.29 9.27 1.68
N MET A 92 -10.63 8.59 0.58
CA MET A 92 -10.05 7.28 0.25
C MET A 92 -8.51 7.30 0.18
N ILE A 93 -7.94 8.43 -0.30
CA ILE A 93 -6.50 8.63 -0.40
C ILE A 93 -5.86 8.71 1.00
N GLU A 94 -6.46 9.45 1.92
CA GLU A 94 -6.01 9.60 3.30
C GLU A 94 -6.01 8.27 4.05
N ARG A 95 -7.08 7.49 3.88
CA ARG A 95 -7.20 6.15 4.45
C ARG A 95 -6.16 5.21 3.90
N ARG A 96 -5.92 5.23 2.58
CA ARG A 96 -4.84 4.46 1.95
C ARG A 96 -3.49 4.79 2.57
N ILE A 97 -3.13 6.07 2.65
CA ILE A 97 -1.85 6.50 3.24
C ILE A 97 -1.72 5.99 4.67
N TYR A 98 -2.78 6.11 5.48
CA TYR A 98 -2.77 5.65 6.85
C TYR A 98 -2.49 4.15 6.98
N TYR A 99 -3.26 3.30 6.30
CA TYR A 99 -3.10 1.84 6.41
C TYR A 99 -1.85 1.32 5.72
N GLU A 100 -1.45 1.89 4.57
CA GLU A 100 -0.17 1.56 3.96
C GLU A 100 0.99 1.88 4.90
N TYR A 101 0.95 3.03 5.58
CA TYR A 101 1.92 3.36 6.61
C TYR A 101 1.89 2.38 7.78
N LEU A 102 0.69 2.03 8.29
CA LEU A 102 0.56 1.06 9.39
C LEU A 102 1.20 -0.29 9.06
N GLY A 103 1.00 -0.76 7.83
CA GLY A 103 1.63 -1.99 7.33
C GLY A 103 3.13 -1.84 7.13
N ASN A 104 3.57 -0.75 6.50
CA ASN A 104 4.95 -0.59 6.07
C ASN A 104 5.91 -0.28 7.22
N HIS A 105 5.41 0.29 8.33
CA HIS A 105 6.25 0.80 9.42
C HIS A 105 6.31 -0.12 10.68
N PRO A 106 7.49 -0.59 11.11
CA PRO A 106 7.65 -1.50 12.25
C PRO A 106 7.16 -1.00 13.62
N ARG A 107 7.15 0.32 13.86
CA ARG A 107 6.56 0.91 15.09
C ARG A 107 5.03 1.02 15.01
N ALA A 108 4.50 1.23 13.81
CA ALA A 108 3.06 1.32 13.58
C ALA A 108 2.40 -0.07 13.62
N TYR A 109 3.18 -1.12 13.36
CA TYR A 109 2.83 -2.53 13.60
C TYR A 109 2.33 -2.81 15.02
N HIS A 110 2.98 -2.25 16.06
CA HIS A 110 2.52 -2.42 17.44
C HIS A 110 1.17 -1.74 17.70
N TYR A 111 0.91 -0.64 17.01
CA TYR A 111 -0.38 0.02 17.06
C TYR A 111 -1.46 -0.77 16.32
N LEU A 112 -1.15 -1.33 15.14
CA LEU A 112 -2.07 -2.24 14.46
C LEU A 112 -2.44 -3.41 15.38
N LEU A 113 -1.45 -4.06 16.01
CA LEU A 113 -1.63 -5.12 17.01
C LEU A 113 -2.53 -4.73 18.19
N ARG A 114 -2.34 -3.53 18.74
CA ARG A 114 -3.16 -3.02 19.83
C ARG A 114 -4.59 -2.79 19.35
N TYR A 115 -4.73 -2.13 18.19
CA TYR A 115 -6.00 -1.87 17.55
C TYR A 115 -6.76 -3.16 17.20
N GLU A 116 -6.09 -4.23 16.75
CA GLU A 116 -6.67 -5.55 16.50
C GLU A 116 -7.20 -6.22 17.79
N ARG A 117 -6.49 -6.04 18.91
CA ARG A 117 -6.86 -6.62 20.22
C ARG A 117 -8.01 -5.87 20.87
N GLU A 118 -7.99 -4.55 20.79
CA GLU A 118 -8.99 -3.66 21.42
C GLU A 118 -10.26 -3.54 20.57
N THR A 119 -10.09 -3.42 19.26
CA THR A 119 -11.18 -3.47 18.29
C THR A 119 -11.27 -4.92 17.84
N LYS A 120 -12.15 -5.73 18.45
CA LYS A 120 -12.42 -7.10 18.00
C LYS A 120 -12.64 -7.09 16.49
N ILE A 121 -11.59 -7.39 15.73
CA ILE A 121 -11.58 -7.52 14.27
C ILE A 121 -12.77 -8.37 13.81
N LYS A 122 -13.12 -9.39 14.62
CA LYS A 122 -14.33 -10.18 14.49
C LYS A 122 -15.63 -9.39 14.31
N SER A 123 -15.95 -8.34 15.08
CA SER A 123 -17.26 -7.67 14.96
C SER A 123 -17.36 -6.86 13.67
N PHE A 124 -16.28 -6.18 13.29
CA PHE A 124 -16.17 -5.46 12.02
C PHE A 124 -16.22 -6.43 10.84
N TRP A 125 -15.39 -7.48 10.82
CA TRP A 125 -15.43 -8.51 9.76
C TRP A 125 -16.73 -9.31 9.74
N LEU A 126 -17.44 -9.46 10.87
CA LEU A 126 -18.80 -10.06 10.90
C LEU A 126 -19.82 -9.14 10.20
N GLU A 127 -19.71 -7.84 10.37
CA GLU A 127 -20.57 -6.84 9.73
C GLU A 127 -20.27 -6.77 8.22
N ILE A 128 -19.00 -6.72 7.87
CA ILE A 128 -18.47 -6.82 6.50
C ILE A 128 -18.90 -8.13 5.84
N ARG A 129 -18.75 -9.28 6.54
CA ARG A 129 -19.15 -10.62 6.06
C ARG A 129 -20.65 -10.69 5.81
N LYS A 130 -21.49 -10.03 6.63
CA LYS A 130 -22.94 -9.98 6.43
C LYS A 130 -23.30 -9.17 5.18
N ILE A 131 -22.66 -8.03 4.96
CA ILE A 131 -22.84 -7.17 3.78
C ILE A 131 -22.37 -7.92 2.51
N TYR A 132 -21.19 -8.53 2.57
CA TYR A 132 -20.58 -9.32 1.50
C TYR A 132 -21.34 -10.60 1.13
N MET A 133 -21.81 -11.36 2.12
CA MET A 133 -22.61 -12.58 1.88
C MET A 133 -23.96 -12.27 1.23
N ARG A 134 -24.50 -11.06 1.44
CA ARG A 134 -25.75 -10.58 0.84
C ARG A 134 -25.59 -10.32 -0.67
N MET A 135 -24.43 -9.80 -1.08
CA MET A 135 -24.06 -9.64 -2.49
C MET A 135 -23.75 -10.97 -3.19
N TYR A 136 -23.09 -11.90 -2.49
CA TYR A 136 -22.54 -13.12 -3.11
C TYR A 136 -23.53 -14.29 -3.23
N ARG A 137 -24.68 -14.26 -2.55
CA ARG A 137 -25.63 -15.40 -2.49
C ARG A 137 -26.97 -15.12 -3.16
N GLY A 138 -26.95 -14.81 -4.44
CA GLY A 138 -28.14 -14.59 -5.28
C GLY A 138 -29.41 -15.34 -4.83
N GLY A 139 -30.28 -14.64 -4.10
CA GLY A 139 -31.73 -14.88 -4.11
C GLY A 139 -32.33 -15.87 -3.10
N ARG A 140 -32.10 -15.73 -1.78
CA ARG A 140 -33.05 -16.32 -0.79
C ARG A 140 -33.47 -15.39 0.37
N VAL A 141 -33.62 -14.08 0.13
CA VAL A 141 -34.37 -13.15 1.00
C VAL A 141 -35.08 -12.11 0.11
N SER A 142 -36.32 -11.72 0.46
CA SER A 142 -37.36 -11.28 -0.50
C SER A 142 -37.24 -9.88 -1.13
N LEU A 143 -37.81 -9.78 -2.33
CA LEU A 143 -37.66 -8.73 -3.35
C LEU A 143 -38.04 -7.27 -2.98
N ARG A 144 -38.96 -7.00 -2.05
CA ARG A 144 -39.41 -5.60 -1.78
C ARG A 144 -38.41 -4.73 -1.00
N GLU A 145 -37.51 -5.32 -0.23
CA GLU A 145 -36.44 -4.57 0.46
C GLU A 145 -35.24 -4.26 -0.46
N ILE A 146 -35.21 -4.92 -1.62
CA ILE A 146 -34.11 -4.87 -2.61
C ILE A 146 -34.38 -3.77 -3.65
N GLU A 147 -35.64 -3.42 -3.92
CA GLU A 147 -36.07 -2.36 -4.86
C GLU A 147 -35.74 -0.92 -4.41
N ARG A 148 -35.10 -0.73 -3.24
CA ARG A 148 -34.65 0.57 -2.71
C ARG A 148 -33.12 0.75 -2.70
N LEU A 149 -32.37 -0.18 -3.26
CA LEU A 149 -30.90 -0.14 -3.28
C LEU A 149 -30.40 0.68 -4.47
N GLU A 150 -30.15 1.97 -4.24
CA GLU A 150 -29.07 2.66 -4.94
C GLU A 150 -27.76 2.11 -4.37
N THR A 151 -26.83 1.67 -5.22
CA THR A 151 -25.46 1.37 -4.79
C THR A 151 -24.85 2.67 -4.28
N SER A 152 -24.99 2.95 -2.99
CA SER A 152 -24.54 4.21 -2.40
C SER A 152 -23.02 4.27 -2.46
N GLU A 153 -22.45 5.47 -2.68
CA GLU A 153 -21.00 5.73 -2.63
C GLU A 153 -20.35 5.12 -1.37
N ASP A 154 -21.11 5.03 -0.28
CA ASP A 154 -20.75 4.39 0.98
C ASP A 154 -20.34 2.90 0.86
N GLU A 155 -20.98 2.13 -0.03
CA GLU A 155 -20.67 0.69 -0.20
C GLU A 155 -19.33 0.49 -0.92
N VAL A 156 -19.06 1.28 -1.97
CA VAL A 156 -17.78 1.27 -2.68
C VAL A 156 -16.66 1.75 -1.77
N GLU A 157 -16.90 2.84 -1.03
CA GLU A 157 -15.96 3.37 -0.04
C GLU A 157 -15.66 2.34 1.07
N PHE A 158 -16.68 1.61 1.52
CA PHE A 158 -16.54 0.55 2.52
C PHE A 158 -15.69 -0.61 2.01
N VAL A 159 -15.91 -1.08 0.78
CA VAL A 159 -15.07 -2.14 0.20
C VAL A 159 -13.63 -1.67 0.04
N ALA A 160 -13.42 -0.46 -0.46
CA ALA A 160 -12.07 0.07 -0.61
C ALA A 160 -11.35 0.12 0.75
N GLN A 161 -12.05 0.40 1.85
CA GLN A 161 -11.52 0.29 3.21
C GLN A 161 -11.15 -1.15 3.60
N ILE A 162 -11.96 -2.15 3.24
CA ILE A 162 -11.66 -3.57 3.49
C ILE A 162 -10.35 -3.94 2.83
N ILE A 163 -10.22 -3.62 1.55
CA ILE A 163 -9.08 -4.01 0.72
C ILE A 163 -7.82 -3.31 1.23
N THR A 164 -7.94 -2.02 1.57
CA THR A 164 -6.84 -1.21 2.13
C THR A 164 -6.39 -1.70 3.50
N ARG A 165 -7.31 -2.09 4.38
CA ARG A 165 -6.99 -2.70 5.68
C ARG A 165 -6.39 -4.10 5.53
N GLY A 166 -6.94 -4.90 4.62
CA GLY A 166 -6.42 -6.23 4.30
C GLY A 166 -4.97 -6.20 3.85
N TYR A 167 -4.54 -5.13 3.17
CA TYR A 167 -3.13 -4.89 2.85
C TYR A 167 -2.26 -4.76 4.10
N ALA A 168 -2.65 -3.89 5.04
CA ALA A 168 -1.90 -3.69 6.29
C ALA A 168 -1.83 -4.96 7.15
N VAL A 169 -2.98 -5.65 7.30
CA VAL A 169 -3.07 -6.94 8.01
C VAL A 169 -2.23 -8.01 7.30
N GLY A 170 -2.24 -8.03 5.97
CA GLY A 170 -1.42 -8.97 5.21
C GLY A 170 0.08 -8.75 5.41
N ILE A 171 0.55 -7.49 5.37
CA ILE A 171 1.93 -7.15 5.71
C ILE A 171 2.27 -7.63 7.13
N TYR A 172 1.39 -7.39 8.10
CA TYR A 172 1.58 -7.81 9.48
C TYR A 172 1.87 -9.31 9.57
N HIS A 173 1.07 -10.14 8.93
CA HIS A 173 1.24 -11.60 8.95
C HIS A 173 2.51 -12.04 8.23
N ILE A 174 2.86 -11.39 7.12
CA ILE A 174 4.10 -11.67 6.40
C ILE A 174 5.32 -11.37 7.29
N LEU A 175 5.35 -10.19 7.92
CA LEU A 175 6.39 -9.78 8.88
C LEU A 175 6.49 -10.74 10.07
N LYS A 176 5.34 -11.19 10.60
CA LYS A 176 5.28 -12.16 11.70
C LYS A 176 5.76 -13.55 11.29
N GLY A 177 5.68 -13.89 10.01
CA GLY A 177 6.01 -15.22 9.49
C GLY A 177 4.93 -16.27 9.75
N GLU A 178 3.72 -15.88 10.14
CA GLU A 178 2.59 -16.79 10.38
C GLU A 178 1.27 -16.16 9.97
N ILE A 179 0.32 -16.98 9.52
CA ILE A 179 -1.05 -16.57 9.22
C ILE A 179 -2.04 -17.66 9.59
N ASP A 180 -3.08 -17.29 10.33
CA ASP A 180 -4.17 -18.20 10.68
C ASP A 180 -5.15 -18.38 9.51
N GLY A 181 -5.92 -19.48 9.55
CA GLY A 181 -6.85 -19.83 8.47
C GLY A 181 -8.02 -18.86 8.31
N ASP A 182 -8.48 -18.24 9.40
CA ASP A 182 -9.62 -17.32 9.37
C ASP A 182 -9.21 -16.03 8.67
N THR A 183 -8.10 -15.41 9.09
CA THR A 183 -7.57 -14.18 8.49
C THR A 183 -7.19 -14.37 7.03
N PHE A 184 -6.54 -15.49 6.68
CA PHE A 184 -6.25 -15.80 5.28
C PHE A 184 -7.53 -15.92 4.45
N GLY A 185 -8.55 -16.61 4.99
CA GLY A 185 -9.84 -16.74 4.34
C GLY A 185 -10.56 -15.40 4.13
N GLU A 186 -10.40 -14.45 5.05
CA GLU A 186 -10.93 -13.09 4.94
C GLU A 186 -10.24 -12.29 3.83
N ILE A 187 -8.90 -12.26 3.83
CA ILE A 187 -8.12 -11.59 2.78
C ILE A 187 -8.44 -12.19 1.41
N LYS A 188 -8.52 -13.52 1.31
CA LYS A 188 -8.88 -14.22 0.07
C LYS A 188 -10.24 -13.77 -0.47
N ARG A 189 -11.25 -13.63 0.39
CA ARG A 189 -12.58 -13.15 -0.03
C ARG A 189 -12.53 -11.70 -0.53
N ALA A 190 -11.79 -10.83 0.15
CA ALA A 190 -11.61 -9.45 -0.28
C ALA A 190 -10.89 -9.35 -1.64
N VAL A 191 -9.90 -10.20 -1.90
CA VAL A 191 -9.25 -10.30 -3.22
C VAL A 191 -10.23 -10.75 -4.30
N MET A 192 -11.00 -11.81 -4.03
CA MET A 192 -11.99 -12.32 -5.00
C MET A 192 -13.01 -11.24 -5.38
N TYR A 193 -13.40 -10.39 -4.43
CA TYR A 193 -14.27 -9.26 -4.69
C TYR A 193 -13.64 -8.17 -5.54
N GLY A 194 -12.44 -7.72 -5.16
CA GLY A 194 -11.76 -6.67 -5.90
C GLY A 194 -11.53 -7.08 -7.36
N LEU A 195 -11.35 -8.39 -7.60
CA LEU A 195 -11.28 -8.94 -8.95
C LEU A 195 -12.64 -9.00 -9.67
N SER A 196 -13.77 -9.18 -8.97
CA SER A 196 -15.10 -9.21 -9.59
C SER A 196 -15.64 -7.82 -9.92
N GLU A 197 -15.28 -6.80 -9.14
CA GLU A 197 -15.79 -5.41 -9.27
C GLU A 197 -14.90 -4.48 -10.12
N ASN A 198 -14.22 -5.01 -11.14
CA ASN A 198 -13.22 -4.29 -11.95
C ASN A 198 -12.00 -3.84 -11.15
N TYR A 199 -11.07 -4.80 -10.96
CA TYR A 199 -9.70 -4.62 -10.46
C TYR A 199 -9.19 -3.17 -10.48
N ASP A 200 -8.87 -2.66 -9.29
CA ASP A 200 -8.38 -1.30 -9.10
C ASP A 200 -6.99 -1.28 -8.44
N HIS A 201 -6.50 -0.06 -8.17
CA HIS A 201 -5.24 0.13 -7.46
C HIS A 201 -5.27 -0.52 -6.06
N THR A 202 -6.41 -0.43 -5.36
CA THR A 202 -6.57 -1.00 -4.01
C THR A 202 -6.45 -2.52 -4.03
N THR A 203 -7.13 -3.17 -4.99
CA THR A 203 -7.07 -4.62 -5.25
C THR A 203 -5.64 -5.05 -5.60
N SER A 204 -4.94 -4.25 -6.40
CA SER A 204 -3.53 -4.48 -6.73
C SER A 204 -2.66 -4.52 -5.46
N ARG A 205 -2.86 -3.58 -4.52
CA ARG A 205 -2.12 -3.58 -3.24
C ARG A 205 -2.42 -4.83 -2.44
N LEU A 206 -3.67 -5.23 -2.32
CA LEU A 206 -4.05 -6.44 -1.60
C LEU A 206 -3.43 -7.70 -2.22
N LEU A 207 -3.32 -7.77 -3.55
CA LEU A 207 -2.64 -8.87 -4.24
C LEU A 207 -1.13 -8.93 -3.94
N GLN A 208 -0.47 -7.80 -3.71
CA GLN A 208 0.94 -7.78 -3.29
C GLN A 208 1.16 -8.55 -1.97
N VAL A 209 0.20 -8.56 -1.06
CA VAL A 209 0.30 -9.35 0.19
C VAL A 209 -0.29 -10.74 0.06
N PHE A 210 -1.40 -10.88 -0.65
CA PHE A 210 -2.11 -12.16 -0.74
C PHE A 210 -1.29 -13.25 -1.43
N ILE A 211 -0.49 -12.89 -2.43
CA ILE A 211 0.39 -13.83 -3.14
C ILE A 211 1.45 -14.42 -2.19
N PRO A 212 2.29 -13.61 -1.49
CA PRO A 212 3.19 -14.12 -0.45
C PRO A 212 2.48 -14.92 0.65
N LEU A 213 1.32 -14.46 1.15
CA LEU A 213 0.57 -15.21 2.17
C LEU A 213 0.15 -16.60 1.71
N SER A 214 -0.20 -16.74 0.43
CA SER A 214 -0.53 -18.05 -0.16
C SER A 214 0.71 -18.96 -0.18
N LEU A 215 1.89 -18.42 -0.48
CA LEU A 215 3.16 -19.16 -0.42
C LEU A 215 3.50 -19.60 1.01
N MET A 216 3.31 -18.73 2.01
CA MET A 216 3.53 -19.08 3.42
C MET A 216 2.66 -20.25 3.90
N ARG A 217 1.49 -20.45 3.28
CA ARG A 217 0.58 -21.58 3.56
C ARG A 217 0.89 -22.84 2.73
N GLY A 218 1.91 -22.80 1.87
CA GLY A 218 2.21 -23.88 0.92
C GLY A 218 1.23 -23.95 -0.25
N GLU A 219 0.40 -22.93 -0.48
CA GLU A 219 -0.58 -22.88 -1.57
C GLU A 219 0.05 -22.31 -2.86
N GLU A 220 1.16 -22.88 -3.34
CA GLU A 220 1.93 -22.33 -4.48
C GLU A 220 1.07 -22.20 -5.75
N ARG A 221 0.23 -23.20 -6.04
CA ARG A 221 -0.69 -23.13 -7.19
C ARG A 221 -1.63 -21.92 -7.10
N VAL A 222 -2.14 -21.62 -5.91
CA VAL A 222 -3.02 -20.46 -5.68
C VAL A 222 -2.22 -19.18 -5.89
N ALA A 223 -1.03 -19.07 -5.32
CA ALA A 223 -0.15 -17.92 -5.50
C ALA A 223 0.11 -17.62 -6.99
N ARG A 224 0.45 -18.65 -7.78
CA ARG A 224 0.69 -18.51 -9.23
C ARG A 224 -0.56 -18.11 -10.01
N THR A 225 -1.73 -18.67 -9.68
CA THR A 225 -3.00 -18.27 -10.33
C THR A 225 -3.30 -16.79 -10.11
N TYR A 226 -3.21 -16.30 -8.88
CA TYR A 226 -3.45 -14.89 -8.59
C TYR A 226 -2.37 -13.97 -9.14
N LEU A 227 -1.12 -14.43 -9.19
CA LEU A 227 -0.05 -13.69 -9.83
C LEU A 227 -0.30 -13.47 -11.33
N ASN A 228 -0.71 -14.53 -12.04
CA ASN A 228 -1.01 -14.42 -13.47
C ASN A 228 -2.18 -13.47 -13.73
N ALA A 229 -3.23 -13.54 -12.91
CA ALA A 229 -4.34 -12.58 -12.97
C ALA A 229 -3.85 -11.15 -12.74
N ALA A 230 -3.04 -10.93 -11.70
CA ALA A 230 -2.52 -9.61 -11.36
C ALA A 230 -1.64 -9.01 -12.47
N ILE A 231 -0.78 -9.81 -13.11
CA ILE A 231 0.05 -9.39 -14.26
C ILE A 231 -0.83 -9.02 -15.45
N SER A 232 -1.76 -9.92 -15.82
CA SER A 232 -2.66 -9.71 -16.95
C SER A 232 -3.48 -8.44 -16.78
N THR A 233 -4.04 -8.22 -15.59
CA THR A 233 -4.88 -7.06 -15.34
C THR A 233 -4.07 -5.78 -15.23
N ALA A 234 -2.90 -5.78 -14.57
CA ALA A 234 -2.03 -4.61 -14.54
C ALA A 234 -1.55 -4.18 -15.94
N GLN A 235 -1.40 -5.14 -16.87
CA GLN A 235 -1.10 -4.85 -18.26
C GLN A 235 -2.29 -4.22 -18.99
N THR A 236 -3.50 -4.80 -18.87
CA THR A 236 -4.73 -4.26 -19.48
C THR A 236 -5.04 -2.84 -19.00
N GLU A 237 -4.91 -2.60 -17.70
CA GLU A 237 -5.14 -1.28 -17.06
C GLU A 237 -3.98 -0.29 -17.26
N GLN A 238 -2.95 -0.67 -18.02
CA GLN A 238 -1.74 0.13 -18.24
C GLN A 238 -1.05 0.59 -16.92
N ASN A 239 -1.25 -0.15 -15.83
CA ASN A 239 -0.65 0.14 -14.53
C ASN A 239 0.77 -0.42 -14.46
N ARG A 240 1.70 0.32 -15.08
CA ARG A 240 3.12 -0.05 -15.18
C ARG A 240 3.77 -0.36 -13.82
N TYR A 241 3.43 0.38 -12.78
CA TYR A 241 4.01 0.19 -11.44
C TYR A 241 3.70 -1.21 -10.89
N MET A 242 2.43 -1.62 -10.97
CA MET A 242 1.99 -2.93 -10.49
C MET A 242 2.45 -4.06 -11.41
N TYR A 243 2.43 -3.84 -12.72
CA TYR A 243 2.98 -4.80 -13.69
C TYR A 243 4.46 -5.10 -13.40
N GLU A 244 5.26 -4.05 -13.17
CA GLU A 244 6.67 -4.18 -12.81
C GLU A 244 6.85 -4.92 -11.47
N TRP A 245 5.96 -4.68 -10.49
CA TRP A 245 5.98 -5.37 -9.20
C TRP A 245 5.69 -6.86 -9.31
N PHE A 246 4.56 -7.23 -9.92
CA PHE A 246 4.17 -8.63 -10.09
C PHE A 246 5.12 -9.37 -11.04
N GLY A 247 5.69 -8.68 -12.03
CA GLY A 247 6.75 -9.26 -12.84
C GLY A 247 7.98 -9.66 -12.01
N MET A 248 8.31 -8.96 -10.91
CA MET A 248 9.40 -9.41 -10.02
C MET A 248 9.00 -10.65 -9.23
N TYR A 249 7.73 -10.78 -8.82
CA TYR A 249 7.25 -12.01 -8.18
C TYR A 249 7.34 -13.20 -9.12
N ASP A 250 6.98 -13.04 -10.39
CA ASP A 250 7.11 -14.09 -11.40
C ASP A 250 8.57 -14.51 -11.60
N LEU A 251 9.48 -13.55 -11.77
CA LEU A 251 10.92 -13.83 -11.86
C LEU A 251 11.46 -14.53 -10.59
N ALA A 252 11.04 -14.09 -9.40
CA ALA A 252 11.42 -14.72 -8.13
C ALA A 252 10.99 -16.19 -8.08
N LEU A 253 9.74 -16.47 -8.45
CA LEU A 253 9.16 -17.82 -8.47
C LEU A 253 9.71 -18.72 -9.57
N ARG A 254 10.42 -18.16 -10.56
CA ARG A 254 11.16 -18.90 -11.60
C ARG A 254 12.62 -19.12 -11.26
N GLY A 255 13.19 -18.33 -10.36
CA GLY A 255 14.62 -18.37 -10.05
C GLY A 255 15.49 -17.50 -10.98
N ASP A 256 14.88 -16.57 -11.73
CA ASP A 256 15.57 -15.83 -12.79
C ASP A 256 16.37 -14.63 -12.23
N VAL A 257 17.65 -14.85 -11.92
CA VAL A 257 18.51 -13.87 -11.23
C VAL A 257 18.90 -12.67 -12.10
N GLU A 258 19.33 -12.91 -13.34
CA GLU A 258 19.90 -11.83 -14.17
C GLU A 258 18.87 -10.74 -14.52
N PRO A 259 17.63 -11.09 -14.95
CA PRO A 259 16.59 -10.09 -15.16
C PRO A 259 16.24 -9.27 -13.91
N LEU A 260 16.35 -9.87 -12.71
CA LEU A 260 16.15 -9.15 -11.45
C LEU A 260 17.26 -8.12 -11.17
N ARG A 261 18.51 -8.45 -11.50
CA ARG A 261 19.65 -7.50 -11.35
C ARG A 261 19.53 -6.33 -12.32
N GLU A 262 19.16 -6.59 -13.57
CA GLU A 262 18.90 -5.53 -14.56
C GLU A 262 17.77 -4.60 -14.08
N ARG A 263 16.68 -5.18 -13.58
CA ARG A 263 15.56 -4.42 -13.01
C ARG A 263 15.97 -3.60 -11.79
N ALA A 264 16.82 -4.13 -10.90
CA ALA A 264 17.32 -3.37 -9.75
C ALA A 264 18.04 -2.08 -10.18
N ARG A 265 18.92 -2.16 -11.18
CA ARG A 265 19.60 -0.97 -11.76
C ARG A 265 18.60 0.00 -12.37
N LEU A 266 17.62 -0.52 -13.11
CA LEU A 266 16.56 0.32 -13.70
C LEU A 266 15.73 1.05 -12.63
N TYR A 267 15.39 0.38 -11.53
CA TYR A 267 14.60 0.97 -10.45
C TYR A 267 15.40 1.98 -9.64
N GLU A 268 16.69 1.75 -9.47
CA GLU A 268 17.63 2.74 -8.91
C GLU A 268 17.59 4.03 -9.73
N GLU A 269 17.76 3.94 -11.06
CA GLU A 269 17.72 5.09 -11.96
C GLU A 269 16.37 5.83 -11.92
N LYS A 270 15.27 5.09 -11.84
CA LYS A 270 13.91 5.63 -11.72
C LYS A 270 13.58 6.18 -10.32
N GLY A 271 14.31 5.77 -9.29
CA GLY A 271 14.05 6.11 -7.89
C GLY A 271 12.87 5.34 -7.26
N TYR A 272 12.51 4.17 -7.78
CA TYR A 272 11.44 3.32 -7.24
C TYR A 272 11.99 2.43 -6.12
N ILE A 273 12.04 2.97 -4.90
CA ILE A 273 12.78 2.36 -3.78
C ILE A 273 12.23 0.98 -3.41
N GLY A 274 10.90 0.85 -3.28
CA GLY A 274 10.28 -0.45 -2.96
C GLY A 274 10.62 -1.52 -3.99
N HIS A 275 10.57 -1.17 -5.28
CA HIS A 275 10.91 -2.09 -6.37
C HIS A 275 12.40 -2.44 -6.37
N GLU A 276 13.28 -1.46 -6.16
CA GLU A 276 14.71 -1.69 -6.05
C GLU A 276 15.03 -2.64 -4.89
N VAL A 277 14.47 -2.39 -3.70
CA VAL A 277 14.65 -3.26 -2.52
C VAL A 277 14.23 -4.69 -2.83
N LEU A 278 13.06 -4.89 -3.45
CA LEU A 278 12.57 -6.22 -3.80
C LEU A 278 13.50 -6.92 -4.80
N ALA A 279 13.85 -6.26 -5.90
CA ALA A 279 14.68 -6.84 -6.96
C ALA A 279 16.06 -7.24 -6.44
N ARG A 280 16.70 -6.38 -5.63
CA ARG A 280 18.01 -6.65 -5.02
C ARG A 280 17.94 -7.77 -4.00
N ALA A 281 16.93 -7.74 -3.12
CA ALA A 281 16.77 -8.77 -2.09
C ALA A 281 16.54 -10.16 -2.71
N VAL A 282 15.63 -10.25 -3.69
CA VAL A 282 15.35 -11.53 -4.38
C VAL A 282 16.58 -12.02 -5.14
N SER A 283 17.23 -11.17 -5.96
CA SER A 283 18.41 -11.60 -6.72
C SER A 283 19.60 -11.98 -5.83
N GLY A 284 19.80 -11.26 -4.72
CA GLY A 284 20.79 -11.58 -3.71
C GLY A 284 20.51 -12.91 -3.01
N LEU A 285 19.25 -13.17 -2.61
CA LEU A 285 18.85 -14.41 -1.94
C LEU A 285 18.98 -15.62 -2.86
N ILE A 286 18.59 -15.52 -4.13
CA ILE A 286 18.66 -16.63 -5.10
C ILE A 286 20.10 -16.85 -5.56
N GLY A 287 20.79 -15.79 -5.97
CA GLY A 287 22.09 -15.83 -6.62
C GLY A 287 23.32 -15.71 -5.71
N GLY A 288 23.15 -15.65 -4.38
CA GLY A 288 24.25 -15.52 -3.42
C GLY A 288 24.97 -14.17 -3.44
N GLY A 289 24.32 -13.12 -3.94
CA GLY A 289 24.90 -11.79 -4.09
C GLY A 289 24.90 -10.99 -2.79
N ARG A 290 25.99 -11.05 -2.01
CA ARG A 290 26.12 -10.34 -0.73
C ARG A 290 25.92 -8.82 -0.85
N GLU A 291 26.52 -8.21 -1.86
CA GLU A 291 26.40 -6.76 -2.10
C GLU A 291 24.94 -6.33 -2.34
N GLU A 292 24.19 -7.11 -3.13
CA GLU A 292 22.77 -6.82 -3.39
C GLU A 292 21.94 -6.88 -2.10
N LEU A 293 22.21 -7.86 -1.23
CA LEU A 293 21.54 -7.98 0.07
C LEU A 293 21.87 -6.83 1.01
N GLU A 294 23.15 -6.45 1.11
CA GLU A 294 23.59 -5.32 1.93
C GLU A 294 22.96 -4.01 1.47
N ARG A 295 22.89 -3.80 0.16
CA ARG A 295 22.25 -2.62 -0.43
C ARG A 295 20.73 -2.61 -0.24
N ALA A 296 20.07 -3.76 -0.40
CA ALA A 296 18.64 -3.89 -0.13
C ALA A 296 18.31 -3.58 1.34
N LYS A 297 19.11 -4.10 2.28
CA LYS A 297 19.00 -3.82 3.72
C LYS A 297 19.18 -2.33 4.02
N ALA A 298 20.23 -1.71 3.48
CA ALA A 298 20.49 -0.28 3.68
C ALA A 298 19.35 0.62 3.17
N LEU A 299 18.80 0.32 1.98
CA LEU A 299 17.65 1.04 1.42
C LEU A 299 16.38 0.80 2.24
N SER A 300 16.15 -0.44 2.64
CA SER A 300 15.02 -0.84 3.46
C SER A 300 15.00 -0.13 4.81
N ASP A 301 16.14 0.00 5.48
CA ASP A 301 16.25 0.74 6.74
C ASP A 301 16.09 2.26 6.54
N LYS A 302 16.72 2.81 5.49
CA LYS A 302 16.67 4.25 5.18
C LYS A 302 15.28 4.74 4.79
N TYR A 303 14.48 3.88 4.15
CA TYR A 303 13.18 4.23 3.58
C TYR A 303 12.03 3.36 4.09
N TRP A 304 12.24 2.61 5.17
CA TRP A 304 11.23 1.82 5.87
C TRP A 304 10.50 0.77 5.02
N HIS A 305 11.23 0.08 4.14
CA HIS A 305 10.70 -1.00 3.29
C HIS A 305 11.04 -2.39 3.85
N ARG A 306 10.99 -2.58 5.17
CA ARG A 306 11.34 -3.87 5.81
C ARG A 306 10.40 -5.00 5.43
N HIS A 307 9.12 -4.68 5.21
CA HIS A 307 8.13 -5.62 4.69
C HIS A 307 8.51 -6.17 3.30
N VAL A 308 9.17 -5.36 2.47
CA VAL A 308 9.61 -5.79 1.13
C VAL A 308 10.73 -6.82 1.20
N LEU A 309 11.66 -6.68 2.15
CA LEU A 309 12.66 -7.71 2.42
C LEU A 309 12.00 -9.03 2.80
N ARG A 310 10.95 -8.97 3.62
CA ARG A 310 10.19 -10.15 4.01
C ARG A 310 9.43 -10.78 2.84
N TYR A 311 8.95 -9.97 1.89
CA TYR A 311 8.40 -10.51 0.64
C TYR A 311 9.44 -11.32 -0.12
N ALA A 312 10.67 -10.81 -0.22
CA ALA A 312 11.75 -11.53 -0.89
C ALA A 312 12.05 -12.87 -0.20
N GLU A 313 12.07 -12.90 1.13
CA GLU A 313 12.25 -14.15 1.88
C GLU A 313 11.15 -15.17 1.59
N VAL A 314 9.89 -14.73 1.62
CA VAL A 314 8.73 -15.61 1.36
C VAL A 314 8.71 -16.10 -0.09
N LEU A 315 8.99 -15.23 -1.06
CA LEU A 315 8.99 -15.56 -2.48
C LEU A 315 10.10 -16.56 -2.84
N THR A 316 11.23 -16.52 -2.12
CA THR A 316 12.39 -17.36 -2.38
C THR A 316 12.48 -18.58 -1.48
N GLY A 317 11.71 -18.62 -0.39
CA GLY A 317 11.82 -19.62 0.67
C GLY A 317 13.16 -19.56 1.43
N ARG A 318 13.85 -18.41 1.41
CA ARG A 318 15.17 -18.20 2.04
C ARG A 318 15.10 -17.07 3.06
N ASN A 319 15.94 -17.10 4.09
CA ASN A 319 15.99 -16.04 5.11
C ASN A 319 17.23 -15.14 4.91
N LEU A 320 17.11 -13.86 5.28
CA LEU A 320 18.13 -12.80 5.15
C LEU A 320 19.10 -12.68 6.32
#